data_AF-R7LNW2-F1
#
_entry.id   AF-R7LNW2-F1
#
_cell.length_a   1.000
_cell.length_b   1.000
_cell.length_c   1.000
_cell.angle_alpha   90.00
_cell.angle_beta   90.00
_cell.angle_gamma   90.00
#
_symmetry.space_group_name_H-M   'P 1'
#
loop_
_entity.id
_entity.type
_entity.pdbx_description
1 polymer ?
#
loop_
_entity_poly.entity_id
_entity_poly.type
_entity_poly.pdbx_seq_one_letter_code
_entity_poly.pdbx_strand_id
1 'polypeptide(L)'
;MSLLIFAYRKLDIMHRKNDLNYRLMNLTRKLSDMQQYAANIADGSVSMSDMMNTPSSMFGRQMMYMQYAHNGALFGAQQKMAMMQPQIAMQMQQMQDPNYQAMYQQWIFKSLYDQERERMGKQETKLLNEQEKQIQAEKAKLETQLKLLDQELEACKQGEDAAVKQWKPEYTA
;
A
#
# COMPACT_ATOMS: atom_id res chain seq x y z
N MET A 1 -10.23 -36.99 31.19
CA MET A 1 -9.71 -35.62 31.06
C MET A 1 -8.98 -35.35 29.74
N SER A 2 -8.34 -36.35 29.10
CA SER A 2 -7.60 -36.17 27.84
C SER A 2 -8.45 -35.65 26.66
N LEU A 3 -9.67 -36.18 26.48
CA LEU A 3 -10.57 -35.73 25.39
C LEU A 3 -10.98 -34.25 25.51
N LEU A 4 -11.20 -33.76 26.74
CA LEU A 4 -11.55 -32.35 26.99
C LEU A 4 -10.39 -31.40 26.65
N ILE A 5 -9.14 -31.84 26.86
CA ILE A 5 -7.95 -31.06 26.51
C ILE A 5 -7.84 -30.92 24.98
N PHE A 6 -8.09 -32.00 24.23
CA PHE A 6 -8.12 -31.94 22.75
C PHE A 6 -9.27 -31.06 22.25
N ALA A 7 -10.46 -31.14 22.85
CA ALA A 7 -11.58 -30.28 22.50
C ALA A 7 -11.26 -28.79 22.71
N TYR A 8 -10.69 -28.44 23.87
CA TYR A 8 -10.25 -27.07 24.15
C TYR A 8 -9.18 -26.58 23.17
N ARG A 9 -8.16 -27.41 22.89
CA ARG A 9 -7.08 -27.03 21.96
C ARG A 9 -7.59 -26.82 20.55
N LYS A 10 -8.50 -27.67 20.06
CA LYS A 10 -9.16 -27.48 18.75
C LYS A 10 -9.94 -26.15 18.70
N LEU A 11 -10.67 -25.80 19.76
CA LEU A 11 -11.38 -24.51 19.84
C LEU A 11 -10.42 -23.32 19.78
N ASP A 12 -9.34 -23.34 20.56
CA ASP A 12 -8.30 -22.29 20.55
C ASP A 12 -7.67 -22.17 19.15
N ILE A 13 -7.32 -23.29 18.50
CA ILE A 13 -6.80 -23.29 17.12
C ILE A 13 -7.82 -22.67 16.15
N MET A 14 -9.11 -23.01 16.24
CA MET A 14 -10.14 -22.44 15.38
C MET A 14 -10.28 -20.92 15.57
N HIS A 15 -10.25 -20.43 16.82
CA HIS A 15 -10.28 -18.99 17.08
C HIS A 15 -9.06 -18.28 16.48
N ARG A 16 -7.86 -18.83 16.65
CA ARG A 16 -6.62 -18.28 16.07
C ARG A 16 -6.66 -18.26 14.55
N LYS A 17 -7.11 -19.35 13.92
CA LYS A 17 -7.29 -19.39 12.45
C LYS A 17 -8.25 -18.32 11.96
N ASN A 18 -9.36 -18.11 12.67
CA ASN A 18 -10.32 -17.07 12.30
C ASN A 18 -9.69 -15.67 12.40
N ASP A 19 -8.98 -15.34 13.49
CA ASP A 19 -8.30 -14.05 13.63
C ASP A 19 -7.26 -13.83 12.51
N LEU A 20 -6.44 -14.84 12.22
CA LEU A 20 -5.45 -14.77 11.13
C LEU A 20 -6.12 -14.59 9.76
N ASN A 21 -7.22 -15.28 9.49
CA ASN A 21 -8.00 -15.13 8.26
C ASN A 21 -8.62 -13.73 8.13
N TYR A 22 -9.14 -13.15 9.22
CA TYR A 22 -9.63 -11.78 9.22
C TYR A 22 -8.51 -10.78 8.90
N ARG A 23 -7.33 -10.94 9.50
CA ARG A 23 -6.16 -10.12 9.20
C ARG A 23 -5.73 -10.26 7.74
N LEU A 24 -5.68 -11.49 7.22
CA LEU A 24 -5.31 -11.77 5.83
C LEU A 24 -6.31 -11.16 4.84
N MET A 25 -7.61 -11.21 5.15
CA MET A 25 -8.65 -10.54 4.36
C MET A 25 -8.44 -9.02 4.32
N ASN A 26 -8.18 -8.40 5.48
CA ASN A 26 -7.94 -6.96 5.56
C ASN A 26 -6.69 -6.53 4.79
N LEU A 27 -5.59 -7.28 4.92
CA LEU A 27 -4.36 -7.04 4.15
C LEU A 27 -4.57 -7.21 2.65
N THR A 28 -5.39 -8.19 2.24
CA THR A 28 -5.71 -8.41 0.83
C THR A 28 -6.56 -7.27 0.25
N ARG A 29 -7.55 -6.78 1.00
CA ARG A 29 -8.32 -5.59 0.62
C ARG A 29 -7.42 -4.37 0.47
N LYS A 30 -6.57 -4.12 1.48
CA LYS A 30 -5.61 -3.01 1.45
C LYS A 30 -4.65 -3.10 0.27
N LEU A 31 -4.16 -4.30 -0.06
CA LEU A 31 -3.30 -4.51 -1.24
C LEU A 31 -4.05 -4.15 -2.52
N SER A 32 -5.28 -4.61 -2.68
CA SER A 32 -6.09 -4.32 -3.87
C SER A 32 -6.36 -2.82 -4.02
N ASP A 33 -6.73 -2.15 -2.92
CA ASP A 33 -6.96 -0.70 -2.92
C ASP A 33 -5.68 0.06 -3.29
N MET A 34 -4.53 -0.42 -2.81
CA MET A 34 -3.23 0.19 -3.07
C MET A 34 -2.76 0.01 -4.51
N GLN A 35 -3.06 -1.14 -5.12
CA GLN A 35 -2.80 -1.38 -6.54
C GLN A 35 -3.66 -0.49 -7.43
N GLN A 36 -4.93 -0.28 -7.08
CA GLN A 36 -5.81 0.65 -7.80
C GLN A 36 -5.31 2.10 -7.67
N TYR A 37 -4.89 2.51 -6.47
CA TYR A 37 -4.26 3.82 -6.25
C TYR A 37 -2.95 3.99 -7.03
N ALA A 38 -2.09 2.97 -7.05
CA ALA A 38 -0.83 3.00 -7.80
C ALA A 38 -1.06 3.16 -9.31
N ALA A 39 -2.10 2.50 -9.86
CA ALA A 39 -2.50 2.67 -11.24
C ALA A 39 -2.92 4.12 -11.56
N ASN A 40 -3.69 4.76 -10.68
CA ASN A 40 -4.12 6.15 -10.83
C ASN A 40 -2.95 7.17 -10.77
N ILE A 41 -1.88 6.85 -10.03
CA ILE A 41 -0.68 7.70 -9.96
C ILE A 41 0.24 7.48 -11.17
N ALA A 42 0.34 6.26 -11.66
CA ALA A 42 1.22 5.91 -12.78
C ALA A 42 0.84 6.61 -14.08
N ASP A 43 -0.44 6.95 -14.26
CA ASP A 43 -0.95 7.64 -15.46
C ASP A 43 -0.61 9.16 -15.49
N GLY A 44 0.13 9.65 -14.49
CA GLY A 44 0.79 10.98 -14.50
C GLY A 44 -0.13 12.18 -14.27
N SER A 45 -1.44 12.02 -14.48
CA SER A 45 -2.46 13.01 -14.12
C SER A 45 -3.37 12.43 -13.06
N VAL A 46 -3.07 12.66 -11.78
CA VAL A 46 -4.11 12.57 -10.74
C VAL A 46 -5.11 13.68 -11.06
N SER A 47 -6.14 13.35 -11.82
CA SER A 47 -7.23 14.26 -12.16
C SER A 47 -8.35 14.13 -11.12
N MET A 48 -9.25 15.11 -11.07
CA MET A 48 -10.43 15.05 -10.18
C MET A 48 -11.31 13.81 -10.49
N SER A 49 -11.24 13.29 -11.72
CA SER A 49 -11.88 12.05 -12.17
C SER A 49 -11.28 10.82 -11.48
N ASP A 50 -9.95 10.72 -11.41
CA ASP A 50 -9.26 9.59 -10.78
C ASP A 50 -9.45 9.60 -9.26
N MET A 51 -9.67 10.79 -8.71
CA MET A 51 -10.03 10.97 -7.30
C MET A 51 -11.43 10.42 -6.98
N MET A 52 -12.39 10.48 -7.92
CA MET A 52 -13.70 9.84 -7.74
C MET A 52 -13.63 8.31 -7.83
N ASN A 53 -12.67 7.78 -8.59
CA ASN A 53 -12.46 6.34 -8.76
C ASN A 53 -11.50 5.74 -7.73
N THR A 54 -10.95 6.55 -6.80
CA THR A 54 -10.04 6.08 -5.76
C THR A 54 -10.83 5.40 -4.64
N PRO A 55 -10.43 4.20 -4.18
CA PRO A 55 -11.04 3.56 -3.02
C PRO A 55 -11.09 4.48 -1.80
N SER A 56 -12.19 4.46 -1.05
CA SER A 56 -12.38 5.35 0.12
C SER A 56 -11.28 5.21 1.18
N SER A 57 -10.66 4.03 1.28
CA SER A 57 -9.52 3.73 2.14
C SER A 57 -8.23 4.47 1.73
N MET A 58 -8.09 4.83 0.44
CA MET A 58 -6.92 5.49 -0.13
C MET A 58 -7.18 6.95 -0.47
N PHE A 59 -8.44 7.41 -0.44
CA PHE A 59 -8.82 8.79 -0.73
C PHE A 59 -8.06 9.82 0.12
N GLY A 60 -7.94 9.59 1.43
CA GLY A 60 -7.20 10.50 2.32
C GLY A 60 -5.72 10.60 1.94
N ARG A 61 -5.12 9.48 1.53
CA ARG A 61 -3.74 9.45 1.04
C ARG A 61 -3.60 10.14 -0.31
N GLN A 62 -4.56 9.95 -1.22
CA GLN A 62 -4.62 10.65 -2.51
C GLN A 62 -4.68 12.17 -2.33
N MET A 63 -5.51 12.65 -1.39
CA MET A 63 -5.60 14.07 -1.05
C MET A 63 -4.28 14.60 -0.47
N MET A 64 -3.68 13.88 0.47
CA MET A 64 -2.37 14.25 1.02
C MET A 64 -1.29 14.27 -0.06
N TYR A 65 -1.23 13.25 -0.93
CA TYR A 65 -0.29 13.21 -2.05
C TYR A 65 -0.50 14.41 -2.98
N MET A 66 -1.75 14.74 -3.34
CA MET A 66 -2.03 15.87 -4.23
C MET A 66 -1.58 17.19 -3.61
N GLN A 67 -1.87 17.42 -2.32
CA GLN A 67 -1.46 18.63 -1.61
C GLN A 67 0.07 18.70 -1.45
N TYR A 68 0.71 17.59 -1.09
CA TYR A 68 2.16 17.48 -0.92
C TYR A 68 2.90 17.63 -2.26
N ALA A 69 2.45 16.95 -3.31
CA ALA A 69 3.02 17.04 -4.65
C ALA A 69 2.85 18.45 -5.22
N HIS A 70 1.70 19.10 -5.00
CA HIS A 70 1.47 20.48 -5.42
C HIS A 70 2.41 21.45 -4.70
N ASN A 71 2.44 21.44 -3.37
CA ASN A 71 3.29 22.35 -2.59
C ASN A 71 4.78 22.08 -2.80
N GLY A 72 5.18 20.80 -2.89
CA GLY A 72 6.55 20.39 -3.14
C GLY A 72 7.03 20.79 -4.54
N ALA A 73 6.19 20.61 -5.57
CA ALA A 73 6.50 21.04 -6.92
C ALA A 73 6.56 22.57 -7.04
N LEU A 74 5.68 23.29 -6.34
CA LEU A 74 5.67 24.75 -6.34
C LEU A 74 6.93 25.33 -5.68
N PHE A 75 7.33 24.78 -4.53
CA PHE A 75 8.58 25.15 -3.86
C PHE A 75 9.82 24.78 -4.69
N GLY A 76 9.87 23.56 -5.23
CA GLY A 76 10.99 23.10 -6.07
C GLY A 76 11.12 23.91 -7.35
N ALA A 77 10.00 24.24 -8.00
CA ALA A 77 9.96 25.09 -9.19
C ALA A 77 10.42 26.52 -8.87
N GLN A 78 9.97 27.10 -7.75
CA GLN A 78 10.44 28.42 -7.31
C GLN A 78 11.94 28.45 -7.01
N GLN A 79 12.45 27.43 -6.31
CA GLN A 79 13.88 27.34 -6.00
C GLN A 79 14.73 27.21 -7.27
N LYS A 80 14.33 26.32 -8.19
CA LYS A 80 15.02 26.15 -9.49
C LYS A 80 14.92 27.40 -10.35
N MET A 81 13.78 28.09 -10.34
CA MET A 81 13.59 29.34 -11.05
C MET A 81 14.47 30.46 -10.47
N ALA A 82 14.58 30.58 -9.15
CA ALA A 82 15.50 31.52 -8.49
C ALA A 82 16.97 31.24 -8.83
N MET A 83 17.35 29.96 -8.94
CA MET A 83 18.71 29.57 -9.37
C MET A 83 18.98 29.86 -10.85
N MET A 84 17.99 29.65 -11.72
CA MET A 84 18.10 29.96 -13.15
C MET A 84 17.81 31.43 -13.47
N GLN A 85 17.35 32.22 -12.50
CA GLN A 85 17.03 33.64 -12.67
C GLN A 85 18.15 34.43 -13.37
N PRO A 86 19.45 34.25 -13.05
CA PRO A 86 20.53 34.97 -13.71
C PRO A 86 20.67 34.58 -15.19
N GLN A 87 20.49 33.29 -15.50
CA GLN A 87 20.60 32.76 -16.85
C GLN A 87 19.37 33.12 -17.71
N ILE A 88 18.18 33.05 -17.10
CA ILE A 88 16.92 33.50 -17.69
C ILE A 88 16.98 34.99 -17.95
N ALA A 89 17.48 35.80 -17.01
CA ALA A 89 17.64 37.24 -17.19
C ALA A 89 18.60 37.57 -18.34
N MET A 90 19.72 36.83 -18.46
CA MET A 90 20.68 37.02 -19.54
C MET A 90 20.09 36.63 -20.91
N GLN A 91 19.26 35.59 -20.98
CA GLN A 91 18.57 35.16 -22.20
C GLN A 91 17.40 36.11 -22.57
N MET A 92 16.69 36.63 -21.56
CA MET A 92 15.63 37.62 -21.76
C MET A 92 16.16 38.97 -22.22
N GLN A 93 17.40 39.34 -21.86
CA GLN A 93 18.03 40.59 -22.30
C GLN A 93 18.22 40.65 -23.83
N GLN A 94 18.17 39.50 -24.52
CA GLN A 94 18.17 39.43 -25.99
C GLN A 94 16.75 39.45 -26.61
N MET A 95 15.69 39.26 -25.81
CA MET A 95 14.30 39.35 -26.29
C MET A 95 13.76 40.77 -26.07
N GLN A 96 13.47 41.47 -27.18
CA GLN A 96 13.04 42.87 -27.19
C GLN A 96 11.59 43.09 -26.71
N ASP A 97 10.75 42.04 -26.66
CA ASP A 97 9.30 42.19 -26.46
C ASP A 97 8.87 41.85 -25.00
N PRO A 98 8.35 42.82 -24.21
CA PRO A 98 8.01 42.63 -22.79
C PRO A 98 6.91 41.59 -22.54
N ASN A 99 5.99 41.41 -23.49
CA ASN A 99 4.89 40.45 -23.37
C ASN A 99 5.39 39.00 -23.53
N TYR A 100 6.40 38.80 -24.39
CA TYR A 100 7.06 37.51 -24.56
C TYR A 100 7.93 37.14 -23.35
N GLN A 101 8.54 38.12 -22.68
CA GLN A 101 9.32 37.88 -21.47
C GLN A 101 8.47 37.29 -20.33
N ALA A 102 7.27 37.82 -20.10
CA ALA A 102 6.35 37.30 -19.09
C ALA A 102 5.86 35.88 -19.44
N MET A 103 5.55 35.63 -20.72
CA MET A 103 5.13 34.31 -21.21
C MET A 103 6.25 33.27 -21.08
N TYR A 104 7.50 33.66 -21.37
CA TYR A 104 8.66 32.78 -21.28
C TYR A 104 8.96 32.37 -19.84
N GLN A 105 8.89 33.30 -18.88
CA GLN A 105 9.02 32.96 -17.46
C GLN A 105 7.92 32.00 -16.98
N GLN A 106 6.67 32.21 -17.39
CA GLN A 106 5.58 31.29 -17.03
C GLN A 106 5.77 29.90 -17.64
N TRP A 107 6.23 29.82 -18.89
CA TRP A 107 6.49 28.54 -19.55
C TRP A 107 7.63 27.76 -18.86
N ILE A 108 8.74 28.43 -18.53
CA ILE A 108 9.83 27.83 -17.76
C ILE A 108 9.32 27.34 -16.40
N PHE A 109 8.57 28.17 -15.68
CA PHE A 109 8.01 27.78 -14.39
C PHE A 109 7.10 26.55 -14.51
N LYS A 110 6.22 26.52 -15.51
CA LYS A 110 5.34 25.37 -15.78
C LYS A 110 6.16 24.11 -16.08
N SER A 111 7.18 24.21 -16.93
CA SER A 111 8.05 23.08 -17.23
C SER A 111 8.78 22.54 -15.99
N LEU A 112 9.26 23.42 -15.12
CA LEU A 112 9.92 23.03 -13.87
C LEU A 112 8.95 22.42 -12.87
N TYR A 113 7.75 22.97 -12.80
CA TYR A 113 6.66 22.44 -11.97
C TYR A 113 6.25 21.05 -12.42
N ASP A 114 6.07 20.82 -13.72
CA ASP A 114 5.73 19.51 -14.28
C ASP A 114 6.85 18.49 -14.01
N GLN A 115 8.12 18.90 -14.17
CA GLN A 115 9.28 18.06 -13.85
C GLN A 115 9.34 17.67 -12.37
N GLU A 116 9.11 18.62 -11.46
CA GLU A 116 9.09 18.33 -10.02
C GLU A 116 7.90 17.44 -9.65
N ARG A 117 6.71 17.66 -10.23
CA ARG A 117 5.55 16.77 -10.06
C ARG A 117 5.86 15.34 -10.49
N GLU A 118 6.50 15.15 -11.65
CA GLU A 118 6.89 13.83 -12.13
C GLU A 118 7.87 13.14 -11.14
N ARG A 119 8.82 13.91 -10.58
CA ARG A 119 9.74 13.40 -9.55
C ARG A 119 8.99 12.97 -8.29
N MET A 120 8.01 13.76 -7.84
CA MET A 120 7.16 13.42 -6.69
C MET A 120 6.30 12.18 -6.96
N GLY A 121 5.77 12.02 -8.18
CA GLY A 121 5.09 10.80 -8.62
C GLY A 121 5.99 9.58 -8.51
N LYS A 122 7.21 9.64 -9.04
CA LYS A 122 8.20 8.55 -8.95
C LYS A 122 8.54 8.19 -7.50
N GLN A 123 8.62 9.17 -6.60
CA GLN A 123 8.84 8.91 -5.17
C GLN A 123 7.65 8.20 -4.52
N GLU A 124 6.42 8.64 -4.79
CA GLU A 124 5.22 7.99 -4.25
C GLU A 124 5.07 6.56 -4.78
N THR A 125 5.33 6.32 -6.08
CA THR A 125 5.32 4.96 -6.65
C THR A 125 6.35 4.05 -5.97
N LYS A 126 7.55 4.56 -5.64
CA LYS A 126 8.54 3.77 -4.89
C LYS A 126 8.04 3.41 -3.49
N LEU A 127 7.46 4.38 -2.77
CA LEU A 127 6.88 4.14 -1.44
C LEU A 127 5.73 3.14 -1.49
N LEU A 128 4.88 3.21 -2.51
CA LEU A 128 3.80 2.26 -2.74
C LEU A 128 4.35 0.85 -2.98
N ASN A 129 5.30 0.70 -3.89
CA ASN A 129 5.93 -0.60 -4.17
C ASN A 129 6.59 -1.22 -2.93
N GLU A 130 7.22 -0.40 -2.08
CA GLU A 130 7.80 -0.88 -0.84
C GLU A 130 6.72 -1.35 0.16
N GLN A 131 5.63 -0.60 0.29
CA GLN A 131 4.50 -1.01 1.11
C GLN A 131 3.81 -2.26 0.56
N GLU A 132 3.71 -2.43 -0.76
CA GLU A 132 3.17 -3.66 -1.38
C GLU A 132 4.02 -4.85 -0.98
N LYS A 133 5.36 -4.73 -1.05
CA LYS A 133 6.28 -5.78 -0.62
C LYS A 133 6.11 -6.13 0.86
N GLN A 134 5.96 -5.12 1.72
CA GLN A 134 5.72 -5.34 3.16
C GLN A 134 4.41 -6.09 3.41
N ILE A 135 3.33 -5.70 2.75
CA ILE A 135 2.03 -6.38 2.86
C ILE A 135 2.12 -7.81 2.34
N GLN A 136 2.81 -8.05 1.22
CA GLN A 136 3.02 -9.40 0.69
C GLN A 136 3.83 -10.28 1.64
N ALA A 137 4.88 -9.75 2.25
CA ALA A 137 5.67 -10.46 3.26
C ALA A 137 4.83 -10.80 4.50
N GLU A 138 3.98 -9.89 4.96
CA GLU A 138 3.08 -10.12 6.08
C GLU A 138 2.02 -11.18 5.74
N LYS A 139 1.44 -11.14 4.54
CA LYS A 139 0.53 -12.18 4.05
C LYS A 139 1.20 -13.56 4.06
N ALA A 140 2.39 -13.68 3.50
CA ALA A 140 3.13 -14.95 3.48
C ALA A 140 3.41 -15.48 4.90
N LYS A 141 3.69 -14.59 5.86
CA LYS A 141 3.86 -14.96 7.26
C LYS A 141 2.56 -15.49 7.88
N LEU A 142 1.43 -14.83 7.63
CA LEU A 142 0.11 -15.28 8.11
C LEU A 142 -0.30 -16.62 7.48
N GLU A 143 -0.07 -16.80 6.17
CA GLU A 143 -0.32 -18.07 5.47
C GLU A 143 0.52 -19.21 6.04
N THR A 144 1.78 -18.94 6.36
CA THR A 144 2.66 -19.91 7.03
C THR A 144 2.11 -20.28 8.42
N GLN A 145 1.66 -19.29 9.21
CA GLN A 145 1.04 -19.55 10.52
C GLN A 145 -0.24 -20.37 10.40
N LEU A 146 -1.09 -20.07 9.41
CA LEU A 146 -2.30 -20.85 9.13
C LEU A 146 -1.96 -22.30 8.81
N LYS A 147 -0.95 -22.54 7.97
CA LYS A 147 -0.49 -23.89 7.61
C LYS A 147 0.03 -24.66 8.83
N LEU A 148 0.75 -24.00 9.74
CA LEU A 148 1.20 -24.62 10.99
C LEU A 148 0.03 -24.97 11.92
N LEU A 149 -0.97 -24.09 12.02
CA LEU A 149 -2.18 -24.35 12.78
C LEU A 149 -3.03 -25.49 12.17
N ASP A 150 -3.02 -25.64 10.84
CA ASP A 150 -3.66 -26.77 10.16
C ASP A 150 -2.99 -28.10 10.50
N GLN A 151 -1.66 -28.15 10.46
CA GLN A 151 -0.89 -29.31 10.89
C GLN A 151 -1.16 -29.66 12.36
N GLU A 152 -1.23 -28.64 13.22
CA GLU A 152 -1.53 -28.83 14.63
C GLU A 152 -2.96 -29.35 14.84
N LEU A 153 -3.94 -28.81 14.11
CA LEU A 153 -5.33 -29.27 14.17
C LEU A 153 -5.43 -30.74 13.76
N GLU A 154 -4.71 -31.15 12.71
CA GLU A 154 -4.68 -32.53 12.24
C GLU A 154 -4.03 -33.46 13.27
N ALA A 155 -2.91 -33.05 13.88
CA ALA A 155 -2.29 -33.78 14.97
C ALA A 155 -3.22 -33.91 16.19
N CYS A 156 -3.98 -32.86 16.53
CA CYS A 156 -4.98 -32.91 17.61
C CYS A 156 -6.11 -33.90 17.30
N LYS A 157 -6.58 -33.97 16.06
CA LYS A 157 -7.60 -34.95 15.63
C LYS A 157 -7.07 -36.37 15.74
N GLN A 158 -5.86 -36.63 15.26
CA GLN A 158 -5.25 -37.96 15.35
C GLN A 158 -5.02 -38.40 16.81
N GLY A 159 -4.56 -37.48 17.67
CA GLY A 159 -4.39 -37.74 19.10
C GLY A 159 -5.71 -38.00 19.83
N GLU A 160 -6.76 -37.27 19.46
CA GLU A 160 -8.12 -37.50 19.96
C GLU A 160 -8.65 -38.87 19.52
N ASP A 161 -8.54 -39.23 18.24
CA ASP A 161 -8.98 -40.53 17.72
C ASP A 161 -8.28 -41.70 18.44
N ALA A 162 -6.98 -41.55 18.72
CA ALA A 162 -6.22 -42.52 19.52
C ALA A 162 -6.74 -42.61 20.96
N ALA A 163 -7.01 -41.46 21.60
CA ALA A 163 -7.56 -41.41 22.95
C ALA A 163 -8.98 -42.01 23.01
N VAL A 164 -9.82 -41.77 22.00
CA VAL A 164 -11.16 -42.36 21.89
C VAL A 164 -11.07 -43.89 21.79
N LYS A 165 -10.17 -44.43 20.97
CA LYS A 165 -9.94 -45.89 20.88
C LYS A 165 -9.56 -46.47 22.24
N GLN A 166 -8.71 -45.78 22.99
CA GLN A 166 -8.24 -46.23 24.31
C GLN A 166 -9.34 -46.15 25.38
N TRP A 167 -10.30 -45.24 25.24
CA TRP A 167 -11.43 -45.08 26.16
C TRP A 167 -12.65 -45.92 25.78
N LYS A 168 -12.62 -46.61 24.63
CA LYS A 168 -13.71 -47.47 24.19
C LYS A 168 -13.84 -48.65 25.18
N PRO A 169 -15.04 -48.91 25.74
CA PRO A 169 -15.24 -50.06 26.59
C PRO A 169 -15.02 -51.35 25.79
N GLU A 170 -14.16 -52.23 26.31
CA GLU A 170 -14.04 -53.59 25.81
C GLU A 170 -15.04 -54.47 26.55
N TYR A 171 -16.07 -54.93 25.84
CA TYR A 171 -17.02 -55.89 26.38
C TYR A 171 -16.50 -57.30 26.11
N THR A 172 -16.05 -58.00 27.15
CA THR A 172 -15.80 -59.45 27.10
C THR A 172 -17.10 -60.19 27.45
N ALA A 173 -17.47 -61.16 26.62
CA ALA A 173 -18.62 -62.05 26.84
C ALA A 173 -18.37 -63.04 27.98
#